data_AF-A0A0C9W8A3-F1
#
_entry.id   AF-A0A0C9W8A3-F1
#
_cell.length_a   1.000
_cell.length_b   1.000
_cell.length_c   1.000
_cell.angle_alpha   90.00
_cell.angle_beta   90.00
_cell.angle_gamma   90.00
#
_symmetry.space_group_name_H-M   'P 1'
#
loop_
_entity.id
_entity.type
_entity.pdbx_description
1 polymer ?
#
loop_
_entity_poly.entity_id
_entity_poly.type
_entity_poly.pdbx_seq_one_letter_code
_entity_poly.pdbx_strand_id
1 'polypeptide(L)'
;MSNSESPQDVYARLLLHTEPSRGYPLWVPEPDSSLPTEYKSEGLKVGDIGVVAEDGSFDIFFNICLSETHPLHQACGVPAGFRQIHLNDRDISRFPFIDGPAKVVSTRSTKRYEFKSSSAEGALLVLPEGADSYKLRKESTFRDEALQHGESWYEFAYSTLGRTMIGNDSLYLVTGCHKAKSWSFASFRQTGRVDKLTAQFTVG
;
A
#
# COMPACT_ATOMS: atom_id res chain seq x y z
N MET A 1 -23.83 -1.37 -18.65
CA MET A 1 -22.88 -2.40 -18.16
C MET A 1 -22.89 -2.28 -16.64
N SER A 2 -23.25 -3.35 -15.92
CA SER A 2 -23.24 -3.35 -14.46
C SER A 2 -21.81 -3.17 -13.97
N ASN A 3 -21.50 -1.99 -13.41
CA ASN A 3 -20.16 -1.67 -12.91
C ASN A 3 -19.93 -2.43 -11.60
N SER A 4 -19.61 -3.73 -11.71
CA SER A 4 -19.31 -4.53 -10.55
C SER A 4 -17.90 -4.21 -10.08
N GLU A 5 -17.77 -3.29 -9.12
CA GLU A 5 -16.61 -3.11 -8.22
C GLU A 5 -15.89 -4.44 -7.94
N SER A 6 -14.57 -4.48 -8.15
CA SER A 6 -13.75 -5.69 -8.07
C SER A 6 -13.54 -6.15 -6.61
N PRO A 7 -13.10 -7.40 -6.36
CA PRO A 7 -12.74 -7.84 -5.01
C PRO A 7 -11.66 -6.94 -4.37
N GLN A 8 -10.71 -6.44 -5.15
CA GLN A 8 -9.69 -5.49 -4.71
C GLN A 8 -10.30 -4.17 -4.25
N ASP A 9 -11.22 -3.59 -5.02
CA ASP A 9 -11.87 -2.33 -4.66
C ASP A 9 -12.69 -2.48 -3.37
N VAL A 10 -13.43 -3.58 -3.24
CA VAL A 10 -14.18 -3.92 -2.03
C VAL A 10 -13.24 -4.08 -0.84
N TYR A 11 -12.12 -4.77 -1.03
CA TYR A 11 -11.09 -4.94 0.00
C TYR A 11 -10.55 -3.59 0.47
N ALA A 12 -10.11 -2.75 -0.46
CA ALA A 12 -9.54 -1.44 -0.18
C ALA A 12 -10.53 -0.52 0.54
N ARG A 13 -11.72 -0.34 -0.03
CA ARG A 13 -12.76 0.52 0.53
C ARG A 13 -13.15 0.11 1.95
N LEU A 14 -13.36 -1.18 2.20
CA LEU A 14 -13.81 -1.67 3.49
C LEU A 14 -12.73 -1.59 4.57
N LEU A 15 -11.49 -1.91 4.24
CA LEU A 15 -10.38 -1.83 5.19
C LEU A 15 -9.98 -0.38 5.47
N LEU A 16 -9.99 0.50 4.46
CA LEU A 16 -9.79 1.95 4.65
C LEU A 16 -10.84 2.54 5.60
N HIS A 17 -12.10 2.11 5.49
CA HIS A 17 -13.14 2.55 6.41
C HIS A 17 -12.94 1.98 7.83
N THR A 18 -12.44 0.74 7.95
CA THR A 18 -12.31 0.05 9.24
C THR A 18 -11.12 0.56 10.06
N GLU A 19 -9.98 0.78 9.41
CA GLU A 19 -8.72 1.20 10.05
C GLU A 19 -8.03 2.29 9.19
N PRO A 20 -8.63 3.50 9.05
CA PRO A 20 -8.13 4.54 8.14
C PRO A 20 -6.71 5.00 8.46
N SER A 21 -6.26 4.80 9.70
CA SER A 21 -4.90 5.16 10.15
C SER A 21 -3.79 4.28 9.57
N ARG A 22 -4.13 3.15 8.94
CA ARG A 22 -3.16 2.18 8.41
C ARG A 22 -2.69 2.45 6.99
N GLY A 23 -3.34 3.38 6.30
CA GLY A 23 -3.08 3.68 4.89
C GLY A 23 -3.83 2.75 3.93
N TYR A 24 -3.45 2.81 2.66
CA TYR A 24 -4.07 2.02 1.60
C TYR A 24 -3.66 0.54 1.69
N PRO A 25 -4.61 -0.42 1.73
CA PRO A 25 -4.29 -1.83 1.81
C PRO A 25 -4.12 -2.42 0.40
N LEU A 26 -2.89 -2.83 0.09
CA LEU A 26 -2.57 -3.43 -1.21
C LEU A 26 -3.20 -4.82 -1.35
N TRP A 27 -3.64 -5.13 -2.58
CA TRP A 27 -4.13 -6.46 -2.94
C TRP A 27 -2.98 -7.40 -3.29
N VAL A 28 -1.91 -6.90 -3.91
CA VAL A 28 -0.65 -7.64 -4.10
C VAL A 28 0.45 -6.87 -3.35
N PRO A 29 0.64 -7.15 -2.05
CA PRO A 29 1.63 -6.44 -1.25
C PRO A 29 3.07 -6.96 -1.47
N GLU A 30 3.24 -8.08 -2.20
CA GLU A 30 4.54 -8.66 -2.51
C GLU A 30 5.31 -7.81 -3.53
N PRO A 31 6.60 -7.55 -3.32
CA PRO A 31 7.42 -6.86 -4.30
C PRO A 31 7.53 -7.65 -5.61
N ASP A 32 7.48 -6.96 -6.75
CA ASP A 32 7.80 -7.58 -8.04
C ASP A 32 9.23 -8.13 -8.03
N SER A 33 9.37 -9.36 -8.52
CA SER A 33 10.64 -10.05 -8.77
C SER A 33 11.66 -9.24 -9.60
N SER A 34 11.16 -8.36 -10.47
CA SER A 34 11.94 -7.45 -11.32
C SER A 34 12.63 -6.33 -10.53
N LEU A 35 12.15 -6.02 -9.32
CA LEU A 35 12.67 -4.94 -8.51
C LEU A 35 14.10 -5.22 -8.00
N PRO A 36 14.88 -4.17 -7.74
CA PRO A 36 16.16 -4.27 -7.04
C PRO A 36 16.04 -5.07 -5.73
N THR A 37 17.12 -5.77 -5.37
CA THR A 37 17.18 -6.63 -4.17
C THR A 37 16.71 -5.91 -2.91
N GLU A 38 17.03 -4.62 -2.77
CA GLU A 38 16.65 -3.80 -1.62
C GLU A 38 15.13 -3.72 -1.44
N TYR A 39 14.35 -3.54 -2.52
CA TYR A 39 12.88 -3.56 -2.45
C TYR A 39 12.34 -4.98 -2.24
N LYS A 40 13.00 -6.01 -2.76
CA LYS A 40 12.60 -7.40 -2.50
C LYS A 40 12.76 -7.79 -1.04
N SER A 41 13.80 -7.28 -0.36
CA SER A 41 14.04 -7.58 1.05
C SER A 41 13.26 -6.67 2.00
N GLU A 42 13.11 -5.39 1.67
CA GLU A 42 12.54 -4.42 2.59
C GLU A 42 11.11 -4.00 2.24
N GLY A 43 10.65 -4.24 1.01
CA GLY A 43 9.39 -3.71 0.49
C GLY A 43 9.40 -2.18 0.39
N LEU A 44 8.21 -1.59 0.34
CA LEU A 44 8.01 -0.14 0.24
C LEU A 44 8.67 0.64 1.39
N LYS A 45 9.09 1.85 1.08
CA LYS A 45 9.82 2.77 1.95
C LYS A 45 9.08 4.09 2.05
N VAL A 46 9.28 4.78 3.18
CA VAL A 46 8.84 6.18 3.33
C VAL A 46 9.56 6.99 2.24
N GLY A 47 8.79 7.80 1.52
CA GLY A 47 9.28 8.60 0.41
C GLY A 47 9.15 7.95 -0.96
N ASP A 48 8.66 6.72 -1.08
CA ASP A 48 8.36 6.12 -2.39
C ASP A 48 7.20 6.86 -3.06
N ILE A 49 7.36 7.14 -4.36
CA ILE A 49 6.34 7.70 -5.24
C ILE A 49 5.99 6.61 -6.26
N GLY A 50 4.71 6.37 -6.45
CA GLY A 50 4.23 5.35 -7.36
C GLY A 50 2.72 5.35 -7.52
N VAL A 51 2.20 4.29 -8.13
CA VAL A 51 0.76 4.06 -8.30
C VAL A 51 0.39 2.66 -7.87
N VAL A 52 -0.87 2.48 -7.47
CA VAL A 52 -1.45 1.14 -7.33
C VAL A 52 -1.85 0.67 -8.72
N ALA A 53 -1.21 -0.40 -9.21
CA ALA A 53 -1.46 -0.95 -10.53
C ALA A 53 -2.81 -1.70 -10.59
N GLU A 54 -3.26 -2.03 -11.81
CA GLU A 54 -4.53 -2.73 -12.03
C GLU A 54 -4.59 -4.12 -11.37
N ASP A 55 -3.43 -4.78 -11.21
CA ASP A 55 -3.32 -6.06 -10.51
C ASP A 55 -3.29 -5.90 -8.97
N GLY A 56 -3.26 -4.66 -8.49
CA GLY A 56 -3.24 -4.31 -7.08
C GLY A 56 -1.87 -4.36 -6.40
N SER A 57 -0.81 -4.50 -7.21
CA SER A 57 0.57 -4.25 -6.79
C SER A 57 0.86 -2.75 -6.73
N PHE A 58 2.00 -2.38 -6.14
CA PHE A 58 2.46 -0.99 -6.11
C PHE A 58 3.64 -0.81 -7.08
N ASP A 59 3.43 -0.03 -8.13
CA ASP A 59 4.44 0.30 -9.14
C ASP A 59 5.23 1.55 -8.69
N ILE A 60 6.49 1.33 -8.29
CA ILE A 60 7.35 2.35 -7.70
C ILE A 60 8.13 3.07 -8.81
N PHE A 61 8.07 4.40 -8.83
CA PHE A 61 8.79 5.21 -9.82
C PHE A 61 10.13 5.68 -9.28
N PHE A 62 10.13 6.33 -8.11
CA PHE A 62 11.32 6.86 -7.47
C PHE A 62 11.04 7.09 -5.97
N ASN A 63 12.07 7.46 -5.22
CA ASN A 63 11.94 7.83 -3.81
C ASN A 63 12.54 9.23 -3.56
N ILE A 64 11.74 10.16 -3.01
CA ILE A 64 12.15 11.57 -2.78
C ILE A 64 13.18 11.73 -1.65
N CYS A 65 13.39 10.71 -0.84
CA CYS A 65 14.37 10.75 0.25
C CYS A 65 15.75 10.24 -0.16
N LEU A 66 15.88 9.71 -1.37
CA LEU A 66 17.15 9.23 -1.92
C LEU A 66 17.74 10.30 -2.86
N SER A 67 19.06 10.31 -2.99
CA SER A 67 19.73 11.22 -3.92
C SER A 67 19.36 10.88 -5.36
N GLU A 68 19.36 11.86 -6.26
CA GLU A 68 19.08 11.68 -7.70
C GLU A 68 19.90 10.57 -8.37
N THR A 69 21.14 10.36 -7.92
CA THR A 69 22.05 9.34 -8.45
C THR A 69 21.96 8.00 -7.71
N HIS A 70 20.97 7.82 -6.84
CA HIS A 70 20.84 6.61 -6.03
C HIS A 70 20.58 5.39 -6.93
N PRO A 71 21.16 4.21 -6.65
CA PRO A 71 20.97 3.01 -7.48
C PRO A 71 19.50 2.63 -7.73
N LEU A 72 18.60 2.89 -6.76
CA LEU A 72 17.17 2.62 -6.92
C LEU A 72 16.48 3.50 -7.98
N HIS A 73 17.06 4.63 -8.36
CA HIS A 73 16.55 5.47 -9.45
C HIS A 73 17.09 5.04 -10.82
N GLN A 74 17.96 4.03 -10.93
CA GLN A 74 18.56 3.66 -12.22
C GLN A 74 17.54 3.11 -13.24
N ALA A 75 16.49 2.45 -12.77
CA ALA A 75 15.50 1.82 -13.65
C ALA A 75 14.57 2.85 -14.31
N CYS A 76 14.06 3.81 -13.52
CA CYS A 76 13.05 4.77 -13.97
C CYS A 76 13.62 6.19 -14.15
N GLY A 77 14.71 6.53 -13.48
CA GLY A 77 15.18 7.90 -13.31
C GLY A 77 14.40 8.65 -12.24
N VAL A 78 14.45 9.99 -12.32
CA VAL A 78 13.69 10.91 -11.47
C VAL A 78 13.05 12.01 -12.34
N PRO A 79 11.97 12.66 -11.87
CA PRO A 79 11.35 13.78 -12.59
C PRO A 79 12.30 14.98 -12.76
N ALA A 80 12.05 15.79 -13.78
CA ALA A 80 12.77 17.04 -13.98
C ALA A 80 12.63 17.97 -12.76
N GLY A 81 13.74 18.60 -12.35
CA GLY A 81 13.76 19.46 -11.17
C GLY A 81 13.67 18.69 -9.85
N PHE A 82 14.00 17.40 -9.85
CA PHE A 82 14.03 16.57 -8.65
C PHE A 82 14.81 17.22 -7.52
N ARG A 83 14.26 17.10 -6.31
CA ARG A 83 14.88 17.59 -5.09
C ARG A 83 14.77 16.52 -4.01
N GLN A 84 15.91 16.19 -3.41
CA GLN A 84 15.94 15.25 -2.30
C GLN A 84 15.44 15.90 -1.00
N ILE A 85 14.51 15.22 -0.33
CA ILE A 85 14.15 15.48 1.06
C ILE A 85 15.06 14.68 1.98
N HIS A 86 15.83 15.38 2.80
CA HIS A 86 16.70 14.74 3.78
C HIS A 86 15.89 14.39 5.03
N LEU A 87 15.71 13.10 5.28
CA LEU A 87 15.19 12.59 6.54
C LEU A 87 16.33 12.03 7.39
N ASN A 88 16.23 12.21 8.69
CA ASN A 88 17.05 11.50 9.67
C ASN A 88 16.23 10.36 10.29
N ASP A 89 16.90 9.40 10.94
CA ASP A 89 16.22 8.28 11.62
C ASP A 89 15.15 8.73 12.63
N ARG A 90 15.34 9.90 13.24
CA ARG A 90 14.39 10.48 14.21
C ARG A 90 13.11 11.02 13.57
N ASP A 91 13.08 11.20 12.25
CA ASP A 91 11.93 11.69 11.51
C ASP A 91 10.94 10.54 11.18
N ILE A 92 11.40 9.29 11.26
CA ILE A 92 10.60 8.09 11.06
C ILE A 92 10.37 7.41 12.42
N SER A 93 9.11 7.36 12.84
CA SER A 93 8.71 6.51 13.96
C SER A 93 8.65 5.06 13.48
N ARG A 94 9.41 4.19 14.15
CA ARG A 94 9.33 2.74 13.98
C ARG A 94 8.71 2.12 15.23
N PHE A 95 7.62 1.42 15.04
CA PHE A 95 6.96 0.65 16.08
C PHE A 95 7.01 -0.83 15.71
N PRO A 96 8.06 -1.55 16.15
CA PRO A 96 8.13 -2.99 15.92
C PRO A 96 7.01 -3.68 16.72
N PHE A 97 6.39 -4.69 16.13
CA PHE A 97 5.31 -5.47 16.77
C PHE A 97 4.11 -4.64 17.27
N ILE A 98 3.79 -3.52 16.60
CA ILE A 98 2.61 -2.71 16.98
C ILE A 98 1.33 -3.54 16.93
N ASP A 99 1.30 -4.51 16.00
CA ASP A 99 0.34 -5.58 15.98
C ASP A 99 0.96 -6.82 16.61
N GLY A 100 0.32 -7.32 17.66
CA GLY A 100 0.65 -8.62 18.21
C GLY A 100 0.35 -9.75 17.22
N PRO A 101 0.96 -10.94 17.40
CA PRO A 101 0.63 -12.13 16.63
C PRO A 101 -0.89 -12.40 16.60
N ALA A 102 -1.37 -12.96 15.50
CA ALA A 102 -2.77 -13.22 15.21
C ALA A 102 -3.66 -11.96 15.18
N LYS A 103 -3.09 -10.78 14.89
CA LYS A 103 -3.88 -9.59 14.63
C LYS A 103 -4.80 -9.85 13.43
N VAL A 104 -6.06 -9.48 13.60
CA VAL A 104 -7.05 -9.52 12.54
C VAL A 104 -7.60 -8.12 12.36
N VAL A 105 -7.45 -7.58 11.15
CA VAL A 105 -8.11 -6.37 10.70
C VAL A 105 -9.30 -6.81 9.86
N SER A 106 -10.51 -6.60 10.35
CA SER A 106 -11.71 -7.01 9.63
C SER A 106 -12.87 -6.08 9.93
N THR A 107 -13.82 -6.02 9.01
CA THR A 107 -15.04 -5.24 9.16
C THR A 107 -15.96 -5.73 10.28
N ARG A 108 -15.71 -6.92 10.88
CA ARG A 108 -16.58 -7.59 11.85
C ARG A 108 -15.81 -8.39 12.92
N SER A 109 -16.55 -8.95 13.89
CA SER A 109 -16.01 -9.80 14.95
C SER A 109 -15.52 -11.14 14.38
N THR A 110 -14.29 -11.52 14.72
CA THR A 110 -13.68 -12.79 14.33
C THR A 110 -13.49 -13.71 15.54
N LYS A 111 -13.72 -15.01 15.37
CA LYS A 111 -13.33 -16.05 16.34
C LYS A 111 -12.52 -17.10 15.58
N ARG A 112 -11.27 -17.32 15.98
CA ARG A 112 -10.39 -18.39 15.44
C ARG A 112 -10.39 -18.44 13.89
N TYR A 113 -10.17 -17.30 13.24
CA TYR A 113 -10.09 -17.15 11.78
C TYR A 113 -11.36 -17.53 10.99
N GLU A 114 -12.49 -17.77 11.66
CA GLU A 114 -13.78 -17.94 11.01
C GLU A 114 -14.45 -16.56 10.84
N PHE A 115 -14.71 -16.18 9.60
CA PHE A 115 -15.40 -14.95 9.24
C PHE A 115 -16.89 -15.23 8.99
N LYS A 116 -17.76 -14.69 9.84
CA LYS A 116 -19.21 -14.73 9.66
C LYS A 116 -19.71 -13.32 9.44
N SER A 117 -20.35 -13.09 8.30
CA SER A 117 -20.96 -11.81 7.99
C SER A 117 -22.35 -12.03 7.41
N SER A 118 -23.32 -11.29 7.95
CA SER A 118 -24.65 -11.16 7.39
C SER A 118 -24.74 -10.02 6.37
N SER A 119 -23.63 -9.33 6.10
CA SER A 119 -23.54 -8.23 5.14
C SER A 119 -23.35 -8.77 3.72
N ALA A 120 -23.84 -8.01 2.73
CA ALA A 120 -23.64 -8.31 1.31
C ALA A 120 -22.16 -8.26 0.89
N GLU A 121 -21.31 -7.62 1.69
CA GLU A 121 -19.86 -7.49 1.46
C GLU A 121 -19.06 -7.57 2.75
N GLY A 122 -17.78 -7.95 2.62
CA GLY A 122 -16.84 -8.02 3.72
C GLY A 122 -15.40 -8.11 3.25
N ALA A 123 -14.49 -7.67 4.11
CA ALA A 123 -13.05 -7.75 3.91
C ALA A 123 -12.36 -8.16 5.22
N LEU A 124 -11.28 -8.91 5.07
CA LEU A 124 -10.49 -9.48 6.14
C LEU A 124 -9.01 -9.42 5.76
N LEU A 125 -8.18 -8.95 6.68
CA LEU A 125 -6.73 -9.07 6.67
C LEU A 125 -6.29 -9.71 7.99
N VAL A 126 -5.53 -10.78 7.89
CA VAL A 126 -4.96 -11.53 9.01
C VAL A 126 -3.45 -11.37 8.96
N LEU A 127 -2.85 -11.06 10.10
CA LEU A 127 -1.41 -10.91 10.29
C LEU A 127 -0.96 -11.92 11.37
N PRO A 128 -0.68 -13.18 11.00
CA PRO A 128 -0.36 -14.24 11.95
C PRO A 128 0.83 -13.89 12.85
N GLU A 129 1.86 -13.25 12.30
CA GLU A 129 3.04 -12.79 13.04
C GLU A 129 2.99 -11.29 13.41
N GLY A 130 1.85 -10.63 13.16
CA GLY A 130 1.72 -9.19 13.35
C GLY A 130 2.40 -8.39 12.24
N ALA A 131 2.64 -7.10 12.52
CA ALA A 131 3.29 -6.18 11.61
C ALA A 131 4.09 -5.11 12.36
N ASP A 132 5.16 -4.66 11.72
CA ASP A 132 5.90 -3.46 12.08
C ASP A 132 5.25 -2.25 11.41
N SER A 133 5.27 -1.10 12.08
CA SER A 133 4.81 0.17 11.50
C SER A 133 5.95 1.16 11.35
N TYR A 134 6.01 1.80 10.19
CA TYR A 134 6.91 2.89 9.86
C TYR A 134 6.06 4.11 9.53
N LYS A 135 6.29 5.23 10.22
CA LYS A 135 5.50 6.44 10.01
C LYS A 135 6.35 7.69 10.05
N LEU A 136 6.23 8.52 9.03
CA LEU A 136 6.79 9.86 9.01
C LEU A 136 6.14 10.72 10.10
N ARG A 137 6.96 11.34 10.95
CA ARG A 137 6.48 12.19 12.05
C ARG A 137 5.92 13.52 11.57
N LYS A 138 6.59 14.12 10.59
CA LYS A 138 6.25 15.44 10.04
C LYS A 138 5.77 15.32 8.60
N GLU A 139 4.53 14.86 8.45
CA GLU A 139 3.89 14.70 7.14
C GLU A 139 3.78 16.03 6.35
N SER A 140 3.82 17.19 7.02
CA SER A 140 3.76 18.48 6.34
C SER A 140 4.90 18.67 5.33
N THR A 141 6.10 18.18 5.62
CA THR A 141 7.24 18.31 4.71
C THR A 141 7.02 17.55 3.40
N PHE A 142 6.42 16.37 3.48
CA PHE A 142 6.05 15.59 2.29
C PHE A 142 4.87 16.22 1.54
N ARG A 143 3.89 16.74 2.29
CA ARG A 143 2.73 17.42 1.71
C ARG A 143 3.15 18.67 0.93
N ASP A 144 4.02 19.50 1.50
CA ASP A 144 4.48 20.74 0.86
C ASP A 144 5.24 20.42 -0.44
N GLU A 145 6.10 19.40 -0.42
CA GLU A 145 6.82 18.95 -1.62
C GLU A 145 5.85 18.40 -2.68
N ALA A 146 4.88 17.57 -2.28
CA ALA A 146 3.88 17.03 -3.19
C ALA A 146 2.97 18.12 -3.79
N LEU A 147 2.62 19.15 -3.03
CA LEU A 147 1.86 20.29 -3.53
C LEU A 147 2.66 21.11 -4.56
N GLN A 148 3.98 21.20 -4.37
CA GLN A 148 4.85 21.97 -5.25
C GLN A 148 5.22 21.21 -6.54
N HIS A 149 5.38 19.88 -6.46
CA HIS A 149 5.96 19.07 -7.53
C HIS A 149 5.04 17.95 -8.05
N GLY A 150 3.84 17.77 -7.49
CA GLY A 150 2.94 16.68 -7.86
C GLY A 150 2.61 16.65 -9.37
N GLU A 151 2.47 17.81 -10.01
CA GLU A 151 2.25 17.89 -11.46
C GLU A 151 3.45 17.38 -12.26
N SER A 152 4.69 17.72 -11.86
CA SER A 152 5.88 17.21 -12.55
C SER A 152 6.10 15.71 -12.31
N TRP A 153 5.70 15.20 -11.14
CA TRP A 153 5.71 13.77 -10.85
C TRP A 153 4.69 13.00 -11.69
N TYR A 154 3.51 13.59 -11.89
CA TYR A 154 2.47 13.04 -12.76
C TYR A 154 2.92 13.01 -14.22
N GLU A 155 3.47 14.11 -14.73
CA GLU A 155 4.01 14.17 -16.09
C GLU A 155 5.18 13.19 -16.29
N PHE A 156 6.02 13.02 -15.28
CA PHE A 156 7.07 12.01 -15.33
C PHE A 156 6.48 10.60 -15.45
N ALA A 157 5.50 10.24 -14.62
CA ALA A 157 4.83 8.95 -14.70
C ALA A 157 4.12 8.73 -16.05
N TYR A 158 3.35 9.73 -16.49
CA TYR A 158 2.52 9.63 -17.69
C TYR A 158 3.36 9.69 -18.97
N SER A 159 4.16 10.75 -19.12
CA SER A 159 4.86 11.07 -20.37
C SER A 159 6.24 10.40 -20.47
N THR A 160 6.97 10.26 -19.35
CA THR A 160 8.34 9.68 -19.37
C THR A 160 8.32 8.17 -19.16
N LEU A 161 7.55 7.67 -18.19
CA LEU A 161 7.44 6.24 -17.90
C LEU A 161 6.32 5.54 -18.69
N GLY A 162 5.50 6.28 -19.41
CA GLY A 162 4.44 5.73 -20.26
C GLY A 162 3.26 5.12 -19.48
N ARG A 163 3.02 5.55 -18.24
CA ARG A 163 1.88 5.09 -17.43
C ARG A 163 0.60 5.83 -17.82
N THR A 164 0.10 5.58 -19.02
CA THR A 164 -1.01 6.37 -19.60
C THR A 164 -2.40 6.07 -19.03
N MET A 165 -2.53 5.05 -18.19
CA MET A 165 -3.80 4.63 -17.56
C MET A 165 -4.03 5.23 -16.17
N ILE A 166 -3.09 6.06 -15.68
CA ILE A 166 -3.20 6.70 -14.37
C ILE A 166 -4.17 7.88 -14.44
N GLY A 167 -5.00 8.04 -13.41
CA GLY A 167 -5.85 9.21 -13.21
C GLY A 167 -5.15 10.29 -12.37
N ASN A 168 -5.73 11.48 -12.31
CA ASN A 168 -5.18 12.63 -11.58
C ASN A 168 -5.00 12.38 -10.06
N ASP A 169 -5.69 11.39 -9.50
CA ASP A 169 -5.66 10.99 -8.09
C ASP A 169 -4.96 9.64 -7.86
N SER A 170 -4.29 9.10 -8.88
CA SER A 170 -3.67 7.77 -8.82
C SER A 170 -2.26 7.76 -8.22
N LEU A 171 -1.59 8.92 -8.13
CA LEU A 171 -0.26 9.03 -7.53
C LEU A 171 -0.31 8.95 -6.02
N TYR A 172 0.55 8.10 -5.47
CA TYR A 172 0.77 7.94 -4.04
C TYR A 172 2.18 8.40 -3.67
N LEU A 173 2.26 9.16 -2.58
CA LEU A 173 3.49 9.42 -1.84
C LEU A 173 3.42 8.66 -0.51
N VAL A 174 4.33 7.69 -0.31
CA VAL A 174 4.35 6.84 0.87
C VAL A 174 4.86 7.62 2.08
N THR A 175 3.96 8.02 2.99
CA THR A 175 4.29 8.67 4.27
C THR A 175 4.50 7.66 5.41
N GLY A 176 4.16 6.40 5.18
CA GLY A 176 4.28 5.32 6.16
C GLY A 176 3.82 3.99 5.57
N CYS A 177 4.19 2.90 6.21
CA CYS A 177 3.80 1.55 5.79
C CYS A 177 3.73 0.60 6.98
N HIS A 178 2.93 -0.45 6.83
CA HIS A 178 2.96 -1.63 7.70
C HIS A 178 3.65 -2.77 6.96
N LYS A 179 4.61 -3.41 7.62
CA LYS A 179 5.37 -4.53 7.06
C LYS A 179 5.11 -5.78 7.89
N ALA A 180 4.66 -6.84 7.24
CA ALA A 180 4.37 -8.12 7.87
C ALA A 180 5.19 -9.22 7.21
N LYS A 181 5.62 -10.21 7.99
CA LYS A 181 6.33 -11.40 7.47
C LYS A 181 5.39 -12.44 6.90
N SER A 182 4.19 -12.51 7.45
CA SER A 182 3.12 -13.39 6.99
C SER A 182 1.80 -12.63 7.06
N TRP A 183 0.97 -12.84 6.06
CA TRP A 183 -0.35 -12.23 5.96
C TRP A 183 -1.29 -13.14 5.16
N SER A 184 -2.58 -12.96 5.33
CA SER A 184 -3.62 -13.56 4.49
C SER A 184 -4.79 -12.61 4.43
N PHE A 185 -5.43 -12.48 3.28
CA PHE A 185 -6.59 -11.62 3.13
C PHE A 185 -7.69 -12.30 2.33
N ALA A 186 -8.90 -11.76 2.47
CA ALA A 186 -10.04 -12.11 1.64
C ALA A 186 -10.99 -10.93 1.54
N SER A 187 -11.66 -10.80 0.41
CA SER A 187 -12.82 -9.94 0.25
C SER A 187 -13.90 -10.66 -0.55
N PHE A 188 -15.14 -10.23 -0.36
CA PHE A 188 -16.26 -10.71 -1.15
C PHE A 188 -17.33 -9.64 -1.26
N ARG A 189 -18.11 -9.75 -2.32
CA ARG A 189 -19.35 -9.01 -2.51
C ARG A 189 -20.36 -9.90 -3.21
N GLN A 190 -21.56 -9.99 -2.65
CA GLN A 190 -22.61 -10.90 -3.09
C GLN A 190 -23.96 -10.20 -3.12
N THR A 191 -24.87 -10.69 -3.96
CA THR A 191 -26.23 -10.18 -4.13
C THR A 191 -27.27 -10.93 -3.25
N GLY A 192 -26.82 -11.67 -2.22
CA GLY A 192 -27.67 -12.48 -1.33
C GLY A 192 -27.04 -12.80 0.04
N ARG A 193 -27.77 -13.50 0.92
CA ARG A 193 -27.34 -13.84 2.29
C ARG A 193 -26.36 -15.02 2.28
N VAL A 194 -25.24 -14.87 2.99
CA VAL A 194 -24.20 -15.90 3.15
C VAL A 194 -24.15 -16.33 4.61
N ASP A 195 -24.29 -17.62 4.88
CA ASP A 195 -24.20 -18.13 6.25
C ASP A 195 -22.75 -18.47 6.66
N LYS A 196 -21.82 -18.64 5.70
CA LYS A 196 -20.41 -18.96 5.97
C LYS A 196 -19.47 -18.63 4.79
N LEU A 197 -18.39 -17.89 5.04
CA LEU A 197 -17.26 -17.73 4.11
C LEU A 197 -16.01 -18.35 4.75
N THR A 198 -15.26 -19.15 4.00
CA THR A 198 -14.00 -19.76 4.46
C THR A 198 -12.87 -19.24 3.60
N ALA A 199 -11.96 -18.47 4.18
CA ALA A 199 -10.72 -18.07 3.52
C ALA A 199 -9.71 -19.23 3.64
N GLN A 200 -9.04 -19.59 2.54
CA GLN A 200 -7.92 -20.53 2.55
C GLN A 200 -6.61 -19.76 2.67
N PHE A 201 -5.70 -20.31 3.47
CA PHE A 201 -4.45 -19.65 3.87
C PHE A 201 -3.32 -20.06 2.93
N THR A 202 -2.59 -19.08 2.43
CA THR A 202 -1.29 -19.29 1.79
C THR A 202 -0.22 -18.76 2.73
N VAL A 203 0.81 -19.56 2.99
CA VAL A 203 2.03 -19.10 3.67
C VAL A 203 2.93 -18.52 2.57
N GLY A 204 3.23 -17.22 2.66
CA GLY A 204 4.23 -16.56 1.82
C GLY A 204 5.65 -16.81 2.33
#